data_AF-A0A2V7FZ01-F1
#
_entry.id   AF-A0A2V7FZ01-F1
#
_cell.length_a   1.000
_cell.length_b   1.000
_cell.length_c   1.000
_cell.angle_alpha   90.00
_cell.angle_beta   90.00
_cell.angle_gamma   90.00
#
_symmetry.space_group_name_H-M   'P 1'
#
loop_
_entity.id
_entity.type
_entity.pdbx_description
1 polymer ?
#
loop_
_entity_poly.entity_id
_entity_poly.type
_entity_poly.pdbx_seq_one_letter_code
_entity_poly.pdbx_strand_id
1 'polypeptide(L)'
;MKFLCVECDQQMTFEERQLPGDGTLAAAFRCPRCGRAVALLTNPMETQLVASLGVKIGGTTLPAQPLETVRGMVATGRDDAFADGVRGRGSGVRWSADAEDRLARVPGFVRGMVKRIYADYANDRGIAEITPAMMDRARSELGLEGM
;
A
#
# COMPACT_ATOMS: atom_id res chain seq x y z
N MET A 1 -5.58 -0.72 21.39
CA MET A 1 -4.91 -1.38 22.52
C MET A 1 -4.89 -0.44 23.72
N LYS A 2 -5.04 -0.99 24.94
CA LYS A 2 -5.00 -0.27 26.22
C LYS A 2 -3.82 -0.79 27.04
N PHE A 3 -3.09 0.10 27.72
CA PHE A 3 -1.97 -0.27 28.58
C PHE A 3 -2.27 0.11 30.02
N LEU A 4 -1.83 -0.71 30.97
CA LEU A 4 -1.99 -0.52 32.41
C LEU A 4 -0.61 -0.31 33.03
N CYS A 5 -0.44 0.76 33.82
CA CYS A 5 0.75 0.93 34.65
C CYS A 5 0.63 0.06 35.89
N VAL A 6 1.43 -1.01 35.98
CA VAL A 6 1.34 -2.02 37.05
C VAL A 6 1.53 -1.41 38.44
N GLU A 7 2.47 -0.50 38.61
CA GLU A 7 2.75 0.09 39.93
C GLU A 7 1.69 1.09 40.40
N CYS A 8 0.97 1.72 39.47
CA CYS A 8 -0.05 2.70 39.81
C CYS A 8 -1.47 2.12 39.71
N ASP A 9 -1.61 0.91 39.19
CA ASP A 9 -2.88 0.28 38.83
C ASP A 9 -3.82 1.23 38.06
N GLN A 10 -3.24 1.96 37.09
CA GLN A 10 -3.95 3.00 36.34
C GLN A 10 -3.76 2.78 34.84
N GLN A 11 -4.84 2.91 34.07
CA GLN A 11 -4.77 2.88 32.62
C GLN A 11 -3.91 4.05 32.12
N MET A 12 -2.92 3.75 31.28
CA MET A 12 -2.05 4.73 30.65
C MET A 12 -2.83 5.54 29.61
N THR A 13 -2.51 6.84 29.51
CA THR A 13 -3.06 7.78 28.53
C THR A 13 -2.21 7.77 27.27
N PHE A 14 -2.86 7.84 26.12
CA PHE A 14 -2.19 7.96 24.83
C PHE A 14 -1.67 9.40 24.63
N GLU A 15 -0.41 9.55 24.24
CA GLU A 15 0.27 10.85 24.15
C GLU A 15 0.54 11.26 22.70
N GLU A 16 1.07 10.36 21.86
CA GLU A 16 1.44 10.70 20.49
C GLU A 16 1.40 9.48 19.55
N ARG A 17 0.94 9.68 18.31
CA ARG A 17 1.06 8.75 17.19
C ARG A 17 1.83 9.44 16.08
N GLN A 18 3.01 8.93 15.78
CA GLN A 18 3.79 9.36 14.63
C GLN A 18 3.69 8.29 13.55
N LEU A 19 3.31 8.70 12.35
CA LEU A 19 3.53 7.93 11.13
C LEU A 19 4.65 8.63 10.37
N PRO A 20 5.91 8.22 10.56
CA PRO A 20 6.95 8.62 9.63
C PRO A 20 6.51 8.15 8.23
N GLY A 21 6.78 8.94 7.18
CA GLY A 21 6.32 8.67 5.82
C GLY A 21 6.81 7.34 5.20
N ASP A 22 7.55 6.53 5.97
CA ASP A 22 8.02 5.18 5.64
C ASP A 22 6.98 4.07 5.91
N GLY A 23 5.82 4.41 6.47
CA GLY A 23 4.73 3.47 6.77
C GLY A 23 4.87 2.74 8.09
N THR A 24 5.87 3.07 8.91
CA THR A 24 5.95 2.62 10.31
C THR A 24 4.92 3.37 11.16
N LEU A 25 4.51 2.77 12.28
CA LEU A 25 3.67 3.45 13.25
C LEU A 25 4.34 3.38 14.62
N ALA A 26 4.58 4.57 15.18
CA ALA A 26 5.03 4.75 16.55
C ALA A 26 3.86 5.29 17.38
N ALA A 27 3.57 4.65 18.52
CA ALA A 27 2.55 5.10 19.47
C ALA A 27 3.10 5.11 20.89
N ALA A 28 3.02 6.25 21.58
CA ALA A 28 3.46 6.41 22.96
C ALA A 28 2.28 6.46 23.94
N PHE A 29 2.45 5.80 25.08
CA PHE A 29 1.51 5.79 26.20
C PHE A 29 2.23 6.25 27.45
N ARG A 30 1.60 7.10 28.26
CA ARG A 30 2.14 7.62 29.51
C ARG A 30 1.21 7.33 30.67
N CYS A 31 1.76 6.97 31.84
CA CYS A 31 1.01 6.91 33.08
C CYS A 31 0.74 8.33 33.60
N PRO A 32 -0.52 8.74 33.84
CA PRO A 32 -0.83 10.09 34.33
C PRO A 32 -0.38 10.33 35.78
N ARG A 33 -0.10 9.27 36.55
CA ARG A 33 0.29 9.39 37.96
C ARG A 33 1.80 9.50 38.16
N CYS A 34 2.58 8.61 37.55
CA CYS A 34 4.03 8.51 37.77
C CYS A 34 4.88 8.89 36.55
N GLY A 35 4.27 9.24 35.43
CA GLY A 35 4.97 9.73 34.24
C GLY A 35 5.70 8.67 33.40
N ARG A 36 5.71 7.39 33.81
CA ARG A 36 6.29 6.29 33.01
C ARG A 36 5.68 6.23 31.62
N ALA A 37 6.53 6.00 30.62
CA ALA A 37 6.11 5.88 29.24
C ALA A 37 6.49 4.52 28.65
N VAL A 38 5.65 4.04 27.73
CA VAL A 38 5.91 2.87 26.90
C VAL A 38 5.61 3.27 25.46
N ALA A 39 6.50 2.93 24.53
CA ALA A 39 6.33 3.18 23.11
C ALA A 39 6.23 1.86 22.34
N LEU A 40 5.24 1.77 21.46
CA LEU A 40 5.13 0.72 20.47
C LEU A 40 5.66 1.26 19.14
N LEU A 41 6.61 0.55 18.52
CA LEU A 41 7.08 0.82 17.17
C LEU A 41 6.78 -0.40 16.31
N THR A 42 5.95 -0.20 15.28
CA THR A 42 5.55 -1.25 14.34
C THR A 42 6.20 -1.02 12.99
N ASN A 43 6.62 -2.11 12.34
CA ASN A 43 7.15 -2.06 10.99
C ASN A 43 6.00 -1.84 9.97
N PRO A 44 6.29 -1.52 8.69
CA PRO A 44 5.24 -1.21 7.72
C PRO A 44 4.25 -2.35 7.44
N MET A 45 4.69 -3.61 7.52
CA MET A 45 3.81 -4.77 7.33
C MET A 45 2.85 -4.94 8.52
N GLU A 46 3.36 -4.78 9.74
CA GLU A 46 2.59 -4.86 10.98
C GLU A 46 1.60 -3.70 11.09
N THR A 47 2.00 -2.47 10.73
CA THR A 47 1.10 -1.31 10.65
C THR A 47 -0.09 -1.58 9.73
N GLN A 48 0.18 -2.17 8.55
CA GLN A 48 -0.86 -2.48 7.57
C GLN A 48 -1.85 -3.53 8.11
N LEU A 49 -1.35 -4.56 8.80
CA LEU A 49 -2.19 -5.60 9.40
C LEU A 49 -3.06 -5.05 10.55
N VAL A 50 -2.50 -4.22 11.43
CA VAL A 50 -3.26 -3.61 12.54
C VAL A 50 -4.34 -2.66 12.02
N ALA A 51 -4.05 -1.93 10.93
CA ALA A 51 -5.02 -1.06 10.26
C ALA A 51 -6.15 -1.86 9.59
N SER A 52 -5.85 -2.98 8.93
CA SER A 52 -6.87 -3.82 8.27
C SER A 52 -7.78 -4.53 9.28
N LEU A 53 -7.25 -4.88 10.45
CA LEU A 53 -8.01 -5.45 11.57
C LEU A 53 -8.86 -4.39 12.30
N GLY A 54 -8.76 -3.11 11.95
CA GLY A 54 -9.56 -2.03 12.56
C GLY A 54 -9.24 -1.79 14.04
N VAL A 55 -8.07 -2.22 14.51
CA VAL A 55 -7.68 -2.14 15.91
C VAL A 55 -7.33 -0.70 16.26
N LYS A 56 -8.19 -0.03 17.04
CA LYS A 56 -7.97 1.35 17.50
C LYS A 56 -6.90 1.38 18.59
N ILE A 57 -5.78 2.07 18.33
CA ILE A 57 -4.70 2.32 19.28
C ILE A 57 -5.02 3.61 20.05
N GLY A 58 -4.99 3.59 21.39
CA GLY A 58 -5.29 4.77 22.21
C GLY A 58 -6.68 4.84 22.86
N GLY A 59 -7.55 3.86 22.58
CA GLY A 59 -8.92 3.82 23.10
C GLY A 59 -9.88 4.69 22.29
N THR A 60 -11.17 4.37 22.35
CA THR A 60 -12.24 5.12 21.69
C THR A 60 -12.70 6.26 22.59
N THR A 61 -12.57 7.50 22.14
CA THR A 61 -13.14 8.67 22.81
C THR A 61 -14.63 8.87 22.48
N LEU A 62 -15.18 8.12 21.53
CA LEU A 62 -16.57 8.19 21.07
C LEU A 62 -17.21 6.78 21.05
N PRO A 63 -18.52 6.67 21.29
CA PRO A 63 -19.24 5.39 21.17
C PRO A 63 -19.13 4.83 19.75
N ALA A 64 -19.11 3.50 19.64
CA ALA A 64 -18.98 2.81 18.35
C ALA A 64 -20.13 3.23 17.41
N GLN A 65 -19.76 3.73 16.23
CA GLN A 65 -20.73 4.24 15.27
C GLN A 65 -21.21 3.12 14.31
N PRO A 66 -22.40 3.23 13.72
CA PRO A 66 -22.85 2.28 12.70
C PRO A 66 -21.85 2.21 11.55
N LEU A 67 -21.49 1.00 11.15
CA LEU A 67 -20.55 0.75 10.04
C LEU A 67 -19.19 1.46 10.21
N GLU A 68 -18.75 1.71 11.46
CA GLU A 68 -17.54 2.50 11.73
C GLU A 68 -16.27 1.91 11.09
N THR A 69 -16.12 0.59 11.07
CA THR A 69 -15.00 -0.08 10.38
C THR A 69 -15.00 0.20 8.88
N VAL A 70 -16.17 0.09 8.24
CA VAL A 70 -16.33 0.35 6.79
C VAL A 70 -16.07 1.82 6.49
N ARG A 71 -16.60 2.73 7.31
CA ARG A 71 -16.36 4.18 7.19
C ARG A 71 -14.89 4.54 7.38
N GLY A 72 -14.20 3.89 8.32
CA GLY A 72 -12.77 4.05 8.52
C GLY A 72 -11.99 3.66 7.27
N MET A 73 -12.29 2.51 6.69
CA MET A 73 -11.65 2.05 5.44
C MET A 73 -11.89 2.98 4.26
N VAL A 74 -13.08 3.60 4.16
CA VAL A 74 -13.37 4.62 3.13
C VAL A 74 -12.61 5.91 3.40
N ALA A 75 -12.56 6.38 4.65
CA ALA A 75 -11.87 7.63 5.02
C ALA A 75 -10.34 7.53 4.93
N THR A 76 -9.77 6.36 5.21
CA THR A 76 -8.33 6.07 5.02
C THR A 76 -8.04 5.44 3.66
N GLY A 77 -9.05 5.27 2.83
CA GLY A 77 -8.89 4.77 1.48
C GLY A 77 -7.99 5.75 0.73
N ARG A 78 -6.90 5.25 0.16
CA ARG A 78 -6.06 6.10 -0.67
C ARG A 78 -6.85 6.44 -1.94
N ASP A 79 -6.75 7.68 -2.40
CA ASP A 79 -7.42 8.14 -3.64
C ASP A 79 -6.99 7.34 -4.89
N ASP A 80 -5.88 6.60 -4.77
CA ASP A 80 -5.29 5.73 -5.78
C ASP A 80 -5.60 4.23 -5.55
N ALA A 81 -6.53 3.87 -4.66
CA ALA A 81 -6.83 2.46 -4.34
C ALA A 81 -7.30 1.63 -5.54
N PHE A 82 -7.81 2.29 -6.59
CA PHE A 82 -8.16 1.69 -7.89
C PHE A 82 -7.21 2.11 -9.03
N ALA A 83 -6.19 2.90 -8.73
CA ALA A 83 -5.08 3.09 -9.66
C ALA A 83 -4.22 1.82 -9.60
N ASP A 84 -4.08 1.14 -10.74
CA ASP A 84 -3.21 -0.03 -10.88
C ASP A 84 -1.86 0.24 -10.18
N GLY A 85 -1.57 -0.58 -9.17
CA GLY A 85 -0.65 -0.26 -8.09
C GLY A 85 0.74 0.16 -8.53
N VAL A 86 1.18 1.32 -8.07
CA VAL A 86 2.61 1.63 -7.89
C VAL A 86 3.06 1.04 -6.55
N ARG A 87 3.07 -0.30 -6.48
CA ARG A 87 3.91 -1.06 -5.55
C ARG A 87 4.69 -2.14 -6.31
N GLY A 88 5.15 -1.81 -7.50
CA GLY A 88 6.32 -2.45 -8.08
C GLY A 88 7.50 -1.54 -7.79
N ARG A 89 8.55 -2.08 -7.18
CA ARG A 89 9.90 -1.54 -7.37
C ARG A 89 10.03 -1.32 -8.88
N GLY A 90 9.99 -0.07 -9.32
CA GLY A 90 10.02 0.25 -10.74
C GLY A 90 11.26 -0.42 -11.31
N SER A 91 11.08 -1.55 -11.98
CA SER A 91 12.08 -1.97 -12.92
C SER A 91 12.09 -0.85 -13.95
N GLY A 92 13.27 -0.27 -14.16
CA GLY A 92 13.47 0.93 -14.97
C GLY A 92 13.25 0.67 -16.46
N VAL A 93 12.23 -0.09 -16.82
CA VAL A 93 11.84 -0.38 -18.19
C VAL A 93 11.11 0.83 -18.73
N ARG A 94 11.81 1.58 -19.57
CA ARG A 94 11.26 2.75 -20.27
C ARG A 94 10.38 2.29 -21.42
N TRP A 95 9.28 3.00 -21.66
CA TRP A 95 8.49 2.80 -22.87
C TRP A 95 8.94 3.82 -23.91
N SER A 96 9.14 3.36 -25.14
CA SER A 96 9.32 4.27 -26.28
C SER A 96 7.97 4.91 -26.64
N ALA A 97 7.99 6.12 -27.21
CA ALA A 97 6.79 6.84 -27.61
C ALA A 97 5.88 6.00 -28.54
N ASP A 98 6.49 5.30 -29.51
CA ASP A 98 5.75 4.44 -30.45
C ASP A 98 5.08 3.24 -29.77
N ALA A 99 5.66 2.73 -28.68
CA ALA A 99 5.08 1.64 -27.89
C ALA A 99 3.92 2.14 -27.01
N GLU A 100 4.02 3.35 -26.46
CA GLU A 100 2.93 4.00 -25.73
C GLU A 100 1.73 4.26 -26.65
N ASP A 101 1.97 4.72 -27.88
CA ASP A 101 0.92 4.94 -28.88
C ASP A 101 0.22 3.63 -29.30
N ARG A 102 0.94 2.50 -29.34
CA ARG A 102 0.33 1.18 -29.52
C ARG A 102 -0.51 0.78 -28.31
N LEU A 103 -0.04 1.04 -27.09
CA LEU A 103 -0.76 0.75 -25.86
C LEU A 103 -2.02 1.63 -25.70
N ALA A 104 -2.00 2.87 -26.18
CA ALA A 104 -3.15 3.78 -26.14
C ALA A 104 -4.34 3.27 -26.97
N ARG A 105 -4.05 2.57 -28.09
CA ARG A 105 -5.06 1.94 -28.95
C ARG A 105 -5.74 0.72 -28.31
N VAL A 106 -5.14 0.14 -27.28
CA VAL A 106 -5.74 -0.96 -26.50
C VAL A 106 -6.92 -0.43 -25.67
N PRO A 107 -8.08 -1.08 -25.66
CA PRO A 107 -9.22 -0.69 -24.82
C PRO A 107 -8.85 -0.58 -23.33
N GLY A 108 -9.39 0.43 -22.64
CA GLY A 108 -8.96 0.79 -21.29
C GLY A 108 -9.02 -0.36 -20.27
N PHE A 109 -10.04 -1.23 -20.35
CA PHE A 109 -10.25 -2.34 -19.41
C PHE A 109 -9.22 -3.48 -19.53
N VAL A 110 -8.50 -3.59 -20.65
CA VAL A 110 -7.40 -4.57 -20.85
C VAL A 110 -6.02 -3.92 -20.86
N ARG A 111 -5.93 -2.60 -20.95
CA ARG A 111 -4.66 -1.87 -21.09
C ARG A 111 -3.69 -2.13 -19.94
N GLY A 112 -4.18 -2.18 -18.69
CA GLY A 112 -3.35 -2.50 -17.52
C GLY A 112 -2.76 -3.91 -17.59
N MET A 113 -3.58 -4.88 -18.00
CA MET A 113 -3.14 -6.26 -18.20
C MET A 113 -2.07 -6.38 -19.30
N VAL A 114 -2.26 -5.72 -20.44
CA VAL A 114 -1.30 -5.71 -21.56
C VAL A 114 0.02 -5.04 -21.16
N LYS A 115 -0.05 -3.91 -20.44
CA LYS A 115 1.13 -3.21 -19.92
C LYS A 115 1.96 -4.12 -19.01
N ARG A 116 1.31 -4.88 -18.14
CA ARG A 116 1.97 -5.85 -17.25
C ARG A 116 2.64 -6.98 -18.03
N ILE A 117 1.97 -7.59 -19.00
CA ILE A 117 2.53 -8.69 -19.81
C ILE A 117 3.86 -8.28 -20.46
N TYR A 118 3.92 -7.10 -21.07
CA TYR A 118 5.15 -6.61 -21.70
C TYR A 118 6.21 -6.16 -20.69
N ALA A 119 5.81 -5.59 -19.56
CA ALA A 119 6.74 -5.23 -18.49
C ALA A 119 7.41 -6.48 -17.87
N ASP A 120 6.63 -7.53 -17.61
CA ASP A 120 7.13 -8.81 -17.11
C ASP A 120 8.06 -9.46 -18.13
N TYR A 121 7.66 -9.51 -19.40
CA TYR A 121 8.51 -10.02 -20.48
C TYR A 121 9.83 -9.24 -20.62
N ALA A 122 9.81 -7.91 -20.48
CA ALA A 122 11.01 -7.08 -20.46
C ALA A 122 11.92 -7.41 -19.28
N ASN A 123 11.35 -7.53 -18.08
CA ASN A 123 12.09 -7.82 -16.86
C ASN A 123 12.78 -9.18 -16.91
N ASP A 124 12.05 -10.21 -17.34
CA ASP A 124 12.58 -11.57 -17.44
C ASP A 124 13.76 -11.69 -18.40
N ARG A 125 13.84 -10.78 -19.38
CA ARG A 125 14.90 -10.74 -20.41
C ARG A 125 15.92 -9.60 -20.18
N GLY A 126 15.81 -8.86 -19.08
CA GLY A 126 16.70 -7.74 -18.77
C GLY A 126 16.64 -6.59 -19.77
N ILE A 127 15.50 -6.41 -20.45
CA ILE A 127 15.29 -5.37 -21.46
C ILE A 127 14.94 -4.06 -20.77
N ALA A 128 15.77 -3.04 -20.96
CA ALA A 128 15.58 -1.72 -20.33
C ALA A 128 14.58 -0.81 -21.06
N GLU A 129 14.19 -1.13 -22.28
CA GLU A 129 13.26 -0.32 -23.08
C GLU A 129 12.27 -1.18 -23.89
N ILE A 130 10.97 -0.90 -23.73
CA ILE A 130 9.90 -1.52 -24.50
C ILE A 130 9.71 -0.74 -25.81
N THR A 131 10.06 -1.41 -26.90
CA THR A 131 9.92 -0.92 -28.27
C THR A 131 8.87 -1.71 -29.05
N PRO A 132 8.31 -1.15 -30.14
CA PRO A 132 7.41 -1.87 -31.05
C PRO A 132 7.92 -3.25 -31.47
N ALA A 133 9.20 -3.34 -31.84
CA ALA A 133 9.82 -4.60 -32.26
C ALA A 133 9.88 -5.64 -31.14
N MET A 134 10.10 -5.20 -29.90
CA MET A 134 10.04 -6.06 -28.72
C MET A 134 8.61 -6.56 -28.47
N MET A 135 7.61 -5.68 -28.58
CA MET A 135 6.20 -6.05 -28.41
C MET A 135 5.76 -7.10 -29.44
N ASP A 136 6.23 -6.98 -30.68
CA ASP A 136 5.94 -7.91 -31.76
C ASP A 136 6.62 -9.27 -31.50
N ARG A 137 7.89 -9.27 -31.10
CA ARG A 137 8.60 -10.49 -30.68
C ARG A 137 7.93 -11.19 -29.49
N ALA A 138 7.54 -10.42 -28.48
CA ALA A 138 6.83 -10.93 -27.31
C ALA A 138 5.46 -11.52 -27.69
N ARG A 139 4.75 -10.95 -28.66
CA ARG A 139 3.48 -11.51 -29.16
C ARG A 139 3.67 -12.90 -29.78
N SER A 140 4.70 -13.08 -30.61
CA SER A 140 5.02 -14.37 -31.22
C SER A 140 5.50 -15.39 -30.18
N GLU A 141 6.39 -14.99 -29.26
CA GLU A 141 6.91 -15.90 -28.22
C GLU A 141 5.85 -16.31 -27.18
N LEU A 142 4.89 -15.43 -26.88
CA LEU A 142 3.80 -15.71 -25.93
C LEU A 142 2.60 -16.41 -26.58
N GLY A 143 2.63 -16.70 -27.89
CA GLY A 143 1.53 -17.34 -28.61
C GLY A 143 0.27 -16.48 -28.70
N LEU A 144 0.42 -15.14 -28.69
CA LEU A 144 -0.67 -14.17 -28.77
C LEU A 144 -1.00 -13.77 -30.23
N GLU A 145 -0.59 -14.59 -31.20
CA GLU A 145 -0.84 -14.37 -32.62
C GLU A 145 -2.25 -14.85 -32.98
N GLY A 146 -3.20 -13.92 -33.14
CA GLY A 146 -4.54 -14.20 -33.65
C GLY A 146 -5.74 -13.90 -32.73
N MET A 147 -5.57 -13.15 -31.65
CA MET A 147 -6.68 -12.54 -30.87
C MET A 147 -6.88 -11.07 -31.21
#